data_AF-T1ASR1-F1
#
_entry.id   AF-T1ASR1-F1
#
_cell.length_a   1.000
_cell.length_b   1.000
_cell.length_c   1.000
_cell.angle_alpha   90.00
_cell.angle_beta   90.00
_cell.angle_gamma   90.00
#
_symmetry.space_group_name_H-M   'P 1'
#
loop_
_entity.id
_entity.type
_entity.pdbx_description
1 polymer ?
#
loop_
_entity_poly.entity_id
_entity_poly.type
_entity_poly.pdbx_seq_one_letter_code
_entity_poly.pdbx_strand_id
1 'polypeptide(L)'
;MEENRKKALAAALGQIEKQFGKGSVMRLGDATAAYDIESVSTGSLGLDIALGVGGLPRGRVVEIYGPESSGKTTLTLQVIAEVQRSGGTAAFVDAEHALDPAYAEKLGVNIAELLVSQPDTGEQALEITDMLVRSNAVDIVVIDSVAALTPKAEIEGEMGE
;
A
#
# COMPACT_ATOMS: atom_id res chain seq x y z
N MET A 1 -14.63 15.39 41.29
CA MET A 1 -13.45 14.69 40.73
C MET A 1 -13.59 14.44 39.24
N GLU A 2 -14.71 13.89 38.77
CA GLU A 2 -14.95 13.61 37.36
C GLU A 2 -14.91 14.86 36.46
N GLU A 3 -15.46 15.98 36.93
CA GLU A 3 -15.46 17.24 36.19
C GLU A 3 -14.06 17.85 36.04
N ASN A 4 -13.21 17.74 37.07
CA ASN A 4 -11.81 18.16 36.99
C ASN A 4 -11.03 17.28 36.00
N ARG A 5 -11.33 15.98 35.94
CA ARG A 5 -10.74 15.06 34.96
C ARG A 5 -11.15 15.41 33.52
N LYS A 6 -12.42 15.78 33.29
CA LYS A 6 -12.91 16.23 31.98
C LYS A 6 -12.26 17.55 31.55
N LYS A 7 -12.08 18.52 32.47
CA LYS A 7 -11.38 19.78 32.19
C LYS A 7 -9.90 19.57 31.86
N ALA A 8 -9.21 18.72 32.62
CA ALA A 8 -7.81 18.39 32.36
C ALA A 8 -7.64 17.70 31.00
N LEU A 9 -8.53 16.76 30.66
CA LEU A 9 -8.54 16.11 29.36
C LEU A 9 -8.77 17.12 28.21
N ALA A 10 -9.73 18.03 28.34
CA ALA A 10 -9.99 19.05 27.32
C ALA A 10 -8.78 19.99 27.11
N ALA A 11 -8.11 20.39 28.19
CA ALA A 11 -6.91 21.21 28.12
C ALA A 11 -5.76 20.49 27.41
N ALA A 12 -5.54 19.21 27.71
CA ALA A 12 -4.53 18.38 27.04
C ALA A 12 -4.83 18.22 25.55
N LEU A 13 -6.08 17.91 25.18
CA LEU A 13 -6.50 17.79 23.78
C LEU A 13 -6.26 19.10 23.01
N GLY A 14 -6.61 20.25 23.59
CA GLY A 14 -6.36 21.56 22.98
C GLY A 14 -4.87 21.91 22.85
N GLN A 15 -4.03 21.47 23.79
CA GLN A 15 -2.57 21.65 23.68
C GLN A 15 -1.98 20.83 22.53
N ILE A 16 -2.42 19.57 22.37
CA ILE A 16 -1.98 18.70 21.27
C ILE A 16 -2.37 19.33 19.93
N GLU A 17 -3.63 19.77 19.77
CA GLU A 17 -4.10 20.39 18.52
C GLU A 17 -3.35 21.69 18.18
N LYS A 18 -2.99 22.49 19.20
CA LYS A 18 -2.20 23.71 19.01
C LYS A 18 -0.76 23.42 18.56
N GLN A 19 -0.16 22.34 19.06
CA GLN A 19 1.23 21.98 18.74
C GLN A 19 1.37 21.25 17.40
N PHE A 20 0.43 20.36 17.09
CA PHE A 20 0.55 19.41 15.97
C PHE A 20 -0.48 19.64 14.85
N GLY A 21 -1.37 20.62 15.01
CA GLY A 21 -2.36 21.01 14.01
C GLY A 21 -3.74 20.38 14.24
N LYS A 22 -4.74 20.88 13.50
CA LYS A 22 -6.12 20.36 13.56
C LYS A 22 -6.16 18.88 13.21
N GLY A 23 -6.90 18.10 13.98
CA GLY A 23 -7.06 16.66 13.75
C GLY A 23 -5.92 15.78 14.27
N SER A 24 -4.92 16.34 14.96
CA SER A 24 -3.85 15.58 15.60
C SER A 24 -4.34 14.67 16.73
N VAL A 25 -5.51 14.98 17.32
CA VAL A 25 -6.20 14.13 18.29
C VAL A 25 -7.70 14.37 18.21
N MET A 26 -8.49 13.30 18.14
CA MET A 26 -9.94 13.37 18.10
C MET A 26 -10.57 12.17 18.80
N ARG A 27 -11.81 12.30 19.25
CA ARG A 27 -12.57 11.13 19.71
C ARG A 27 -13.00 10.34 18.48
N LEU A 28 -12.81 9.03 18.52
CA LEU A 28 -13.13 8.13 17.41
C LEU A 28 -14.61 8.22 16.98
N GLY A 29 -15.52 8.58 17.89
CA GLY A 29 -16.95 8.76 17.61
C GLY A 29 -17.40 10.19 17.27
N ASP A 30 -16.55 11.20 17.48
CA ASP A 30 -16.86 12.61 17.10
C ASP A 30 -16.39 12.90 15.66
N ALA A 31 -15.67 11.96 15.04
CA ALA A 31 -15.38 11.99 13.63
C ALA A 31 -16.70 11.80 12.85
N THR A 32 -17.26 12.92 12.40
CA THR A 32 -18.24 12.98 11.29
C THR A 32 -17.65 12.49 9.96
N ALA A 33 -16.36 12.10 9.94
CA ALA A 33 -15.80 11.22 8.93
C ALA A 33 -16.47 9.84 9.05
N ALA A 34 -17.70 9.77 8.54
CA ALA A 34 -18.23 8.53 8.02
C ALA A 34 -17.10 7.83 7.25
N TYR A 35 -16.90 6.56 7.58
CA TYR A 35 -15.88 5.67 7.09
C TYR A 35 -16.13 5.33 5.61
N ASP A 36 -16.16 6.33 4.72
CA ASP A 36 -15.97 6.11 3.29
C ASP A 36 -14.48 5.84 3.08
N ILE A 37 -14.07 4.63 3.49
CA ILE A 37 -12.78 4.08 3.14
C ILE A 37 -12.84 3.85 1.64
N GLU A 38 -12.28 4.79 0.89
CA GLU A 38 -12.11 4.61 -0.55
C GLU A 38 -11.33 3.32 -0.78
N SER A 39 -11.85 2.46 -1.65
CA SER A 39 -11.26 1.17 -1.96
C SER A 39 -11.12 0.99 -3.47
N VAL A 40 -10.21 0.11 -3.86
CA VAL A 40 -10.05 -0.33 -5.25
C VAL A 40 -10.38 -1.81 -5.36
N SER A 41 -11.15 -2.17 -6.38
CA SER A 41 -11.52 -3.57 -6.64
C SER A 41 -10.27 -4.43 -6.77
N THR A 42 -10.36 -5.65 -6.26
CA THR A 42 -9.33 -6.68 -6.42
C THR A 42 -9.34 -7.35 -7.80
N GLY A 43 -10.31 -7.01 -8.66
CA GLY A 43 -10.64 -7.77 -9.88
C GLY A 43 -11.42 -9.06 -9.59
N SER A 44 -11.69 -9.36 -8.32
CA SER A 44 -12.44 -10.53 -7.87
C SER A 44 -13.64 -10.10 -7.03
N LEU A 45 -14.84 -10.20 -7.61
CA LEU A 45 -16.09 -9.86 -6.92
C LEU A 45 -16.25 -10.60 -5.59
N GLY A 46 -15.87 -11.88 -5.54
CA GLY A 46 -15.95 -12.68 -4.32
C GLY A 46 -15.04 -12.15 -3.21
N LEU A 47 -13.84 -11.70 -3.56
CA LEU A 47 -12.89 -11.12 -2.61
C LEU A 47 -13.32 -9.73 -2.16
N ASP A 48 -13.80 -8.88 -3.08
CA ASP A 48 -14.31 -7.53 -2.77
C ASP A 48 -15.48 -7.58 -1.77
N ILE A 49 -16.39 -8.54 -1.95
CA ILE A 49 -17.49 -8.80 -1.01
C ILE A 49 -16.93 -9.27 0.35
N ALA A 50 -15.98 -10.19 0.35
CA ALA A 50 -15.40 -10.74 1.57
C ALA A 50 -14.65 -9.69 2.42
N LEU A 51 -14.04 -8.69 1.76
CA LEU A 51 -13.35 -7.58 2.43
C LEU A 51 -14.32 -6.59 3.09
N GLY A 52 -15.61 -6.61 2.74
CA GLY A 52 -16.66 -5.79 3.36
C GLY A 52 -16.63 -4.29 3.03
N VAL A 53 -15.52 -3.80 2.47
CA VAL A 53 -15.34 -2.40 2.01
C VAL A 53 -15.29 -2.29 0.49
N GLY A 54 -15.57 -3.39 -0.23
CA GLY A 54 -15.64 -3.40 -1.69
C GLY A 54 -14.31 -3.48 -2.43
N GLY A 55 -13.20 -3.75 -1.73
CA GLY A 55 -11.88 -3.85 -2.34
C GLY A 55 -10.74 -3.58 -1.35
N LEU A 56 -9.54 -3.32 -1.87
CA LEU A 56 -8.38 -2.94 -1.07
C LEU A 56 -8.49 -1.46 -0.66
N PRO A 57 -8.32 -1.12 0.64
CA PRO A 57 -8.45 0.26 1.10
C PRO A 57 -7.28 1.14 0.65
N ARG A 58 -7.57 2.30 0.08
CA ARG A 58 -6.55 3.28 -0.32
C ARG A 58 -5.81 3.89 0.87
N GLY A 59 -4.55 4.25 0.64
CA GLY A 59 -3.69 4.85 1.67
C GLY A 59 -3.34 3.90 2.81
N ARG A 60 -3.43 2.58 2.58
CA ARG A 60 -3.10 1.53 3.55
C ARG A 60 -2.10 0.55 2.93
N VAL A 61 -1.37 -0.13 3.80
CA VAL A 61 -0.53 -1.26 3.41
C VAL A 61 -1.38 -2.53 3.48
N VAL A 62 -1.29 -3.36 2.44
CA VAL A 62 -1.95 -4.66 2.33
C VAL A 62 -0.88 -5.72 2.06
N GLU A 63 -0.96 -6.84 2.77
CA GLU A 63 -0.07 -7.99 2.56
C GLU A 63 -0.87 -9.14 1.93
N ILE A 64 -0.37 -9.68 0.83
CA ILE A 64 -0.91 -10.87 0.16
C ILE A 64 0.18 -11.95 0.22
N TYR A 65 -0.03 -12.97 1.04
CA TYR A 65 0.91 -14.08 1.19
C TYR A 65 0.26 -15.41 0.84
N GLY A 66 1.08 -16.42 0.58
CA GLY A 66 0.64 -17.77 0.22
C GLY A 66 1.70 -18.57 -0.51
N PRO A 67 1.45 -19.86 -0.76
CA PRO A 67 2.38 -20.75 -1.44
C PRO A 67 2.87 -20.22 -2.79
N GLU A 68 4.00 -20.71 -3.27
CA GLU A 68 4.40 -20.51 -4.65
C GLU A 68 3.29 -20.94 -5.61
N SER A 69 3.13 -20.21 -6.71
CA SER A 69 2.05 -20.46 -7.70
C SER A 69 0.61 -20.37 -7.17
N SER A 70 0.37 -19.84 -5.97
CA SER A 70 -0.99 -19.64 -5.43
C SER A 70 -1.78 -18.51 -6.11
N GLY A 71 -1.13 -17.74 -6.99
CA GLY A 71 -1.74 -16.62 -7.71
C GLY A 71 -1.53 -15.24 -7.09
N LYS A 72 -0.56 -15.07 -6.17
CA LYS A 72 -0.23 -13.76 -5.57
C LYS A 72 0.00 -12.68 -6.61
N THR A 73 0.98 -12.89 -7.50
CA THR A 73 1.31 -11.95 -8.59
C THR A 73 0.15 -11.77 -9.57
N THR A 74 -0.61 -12.84 -9.86
CA THR A 74 -1.82 -12.72 -10.68
C THR A 74 -2.85 -11.78 -10.03
N LEU A 75 -3.10 -11.90 -8.73
CA LEU A 75 -4.03 -11.04 -8.00
C LEU A 75 -3.54 -9.60 -7.94
N THR A 76 -2.24 -9.35 -7.73
CA THR A 76 -1.69 -8.00 -7.72
C THR A 76 -1.80 -7.34 -9.09
N LEU A 77 -1.56 -8.07 -10.18
CA LEU A 77 -1.74 -7.59 -11.55
C LEU A 77 -3.22 -7.29 -11.87
N GLN A 78 -4.17 -8.07 -11.35
CA GLN A 78 -5.60 -7.76 -11.47
C GLN A 78 -5.97 -6.45 -10.76
N VAL A 79 -5.47 -6.23 -9.54
CA VAL A 79 -5.69 -4.97 -8.81
C VAL A 79 -5.09 -3.79 -9.58
N ILE A 80 -3.88 -3.94 -10.14
CA ILE A 80 -3.23 -2.93 -10.99
C ILE A 80 -4.11 -2.61 -12.20
N ALA A 81 -4.66 -3.62 -12.87
CA ALA A 81 -5.56 -3.42 -14.00
C ALA A 81 -6.82 -2.64 -13.61
N GLU A 82 -7.41 -2.90 -12.44
CA GLU A 82 -8.56 -2.14 -11.92
C GLU A 82 -8.21 -0.68 -11.58
N VAL A 83 -7.03 -0.44 -11.00
CA VAL A 83 -6.52 0.93 -10.75
C VAL A 83 -6.38 1.69 -12.07
N GLN A 84 -5.70 1.10 -13.06
CA GLN A 84 -5.48 1.73 -14.36
C GLN A 84 -6.79 1.94 -15.13
N ARG A 85 -7.73 0.99 -15.06
CA ARG A 85 -9.07 1.13 -15.67
C ARG A 85 -9.85 2.30 -15.07
N SER A 86 -9.62 2.60 -13.80
CA SER A 86 -10.19 3.75 -13.10
C SER A 86 -9.45 5.07 -13.38
N GLY A 87 -8.43 5.05 -14.26
CA GLY A 87 -7.61 6.21 -14.61
C GLY A 87 -6.47 6.50 -13.64
N GLY A 88 -6.19 5.60 -12.70
CA GLY A 88 -5.11 5.74 -11.73
C GLY A 88 -3.74 5.27 -12.24
N THR A 89 -2.69 5.72 -11.57
CA THR A 89 -1.30 5.35 -11.88
C THR A 89 -0.86 4.19 -10.99
N ALA A 90 -0.25 3.16 -11.59
CA ALA A 90 0.27 2.01 -10.87
C ALA A 90 1.78 1.89 -11.00
N ALA A 91 2.42 1.41 -9.93
CA ALA A 91 3.84 1.05 -9.93
C ALA A 91 4.06 -0.37 -9.42
N PHE A 92 5.05 -1.04 -9.99
CA PHE A 92 5.45 -2.40 -9.66
C PHE A 92 6.96 -2.44 -9.37
N VAL A 93 7.31 -2.80 -8.15
CA VAL A 93 8.68 -3.03 -7.69
C VAL A 93 8.94 -4.54 -7.77
N ASP A 94 9.56 -4.97 -8.86
CA ASP A 94 9.87 -6.37 -9.18
C ASP A 94 11.22 -6.75 -8.59
N ALA A 95 11.24 -7.02 -7.29
CA ALA A 95 12.41 -7.54 -6.57
C ALA A 95 12.71 -9.00 -6.91
N GLU A 96 11.71 -9.78 -7.37
CA GLU A 96 11.92 -11.17 -7.83
C GLU A 96 12.46 -11.28 -9.26
N HIS A 97 12.51 -10.17 -10.01
CA HIS A 97 12.88 -10.15 -11.43
C HIS A 97 12.09 -11.17 -12.28
N ALA A 98 10.81 -11.37 -11.94
CA ALA A 98 9.99 -12.47 -12.45
C ALA A 98 8.72 -12.01 -13.17
N LEU A 99 8.51 -10.69 -13.31
CA LEU A 99 7.35 -10.15 -14.00
C LEU A 99 7.38 -10.49 -15.51
N ASP A 100 6.32 -11.15 -16.00
CA ASP A 100 6.10 -11.39 -17.44
C ASP A 100 5.16 -10.30 -18.02
N PRO A 101 5.68 -9.36 -18.86
CA PRO A 101 4.87 -8.30 -19.45
C PRO A 101 3.74 -8.82 -20.35
N ALA A 102 3.96 -9.93 -21.06
CA ALA A 102 2.96 -10.49 -21.97
C ALA A 102 1.81 -11.15 -21.19
N TYR A 103 2.09 -11.72 -20.02
CA TYR A 103 1.05 -12.22 -19.11
C TYR A 103 0.28 -11.06 -18.47
N ALA A 104 0.98 -10.03 -17.97
CA ALA A 104 0.35 -8.85 -17.40
C ALA A 104 -0.60 -8.14 -18.39
N GLU A 105 -0.20 -7.99 -19.66
CA GLU A 105 -1.05 -7.41 -20.70
C GLU A 105 -2.34 -8.23 -20.91
N LYS A 106 -2.24 -9.57 -20.94
CA LYS A 106 -3.41 -10.46 -21.05
C LYS A 106 -4.35 -10.36 -19.85
N LEU A 107 -3.84 -9.98 -18.68
CA LEU A 107 -4.62 -9.72 -17.47
C LEU A 107 -5.29 -8.34 -17.48
N GLY A 108 -5.04 -7.52 -18.50
CA GLY A 108 -5.65 -6.20 -18.67
C GLY A 108 -4.82 -5.04 -18.12
N VAL A 109 -3.56 -5.28 -17.77
CA VAL A 109 -2.63 -4.24 -17.36
C VAL A 109 -2.20 -3.44 -18.59
N ASN A 110 -2.29 -2.11 -18.51
CA ASN A 110 -1.72 -1.21 -19.50
C ASN A 110 -0.20 -1.12 -19.27
N ILE A 111 0.55 -1.92 -20.02
CA ILE A 111 2.01 -2.02 -19.92
C ILE A 111 2.70 -0.70 -20.28
N ALA A 112 2.14 0.09 -21.20
CA ALA A 112 2.77 1.34 -21.65
C ALA A 112 2.84 2.40 -20.53
N GLU A 113 1.91 2.34 -19.57
CA GLU A 113 1.78 3.30 -18.47
C GLU A 113 2.16 2.71 -17.11
N LEU A 114 2.54 1.42 -17.04
CA LEU A 114 2.95 0.80 -15.78
C LEU A 114 4.37 1.23 -15.42
N LEU A 115 4.55 1.85 -14.26
CA LEU A 115 5.88 2.15 -13.73
C LEU A 115 6.50 0.87 -13.18
N VAL A 116 7.69 0.49 -13.64
CA VAL A 116 8.40 -0.71 -13.17
C VAL A 116 9.77 -0.34 -12.63
N SER A 117 10.12 -0.92 -11.49
CA SER A 117 11.45 -0.84 -10.89
C SER A 117 11.97 -2.23 -10.60
N GLN A 118 13.22 -2.51 -10.97
CA GLN A 118 13.95 -3.73 -10.64
C GLN A 118 15.15 -3.35 -9.76
N PRO A 119 14.96 -3.26 -8.43
CA PRO A 119 15.98 -2.80 -7.51
C PRO A 119 17.04 -3.87 -7.25
N ASP A 120 18.27 -3.42 -7.00
CA ASP A 120 19.40 -4.28 -6.63
C ASP A 120 19.36 -4.70 -5.16
N THR A 121 18.80 -3.87 -4.26
CA THR A 121 18.73 -4.17 -2.81
C THR A 121 17.36 -3.86 -2.20
N GLY A 122 17.08 -4.48 -1.05
CA GLY A 122 15.87 -4.24 -0.28
C GLY A 122 15.70 -2.78 0.16
N GLU A 123 16.79 -2.12 0.58
CA GLU A 123 16.76 -0.70 0.94
C GLU A 123 16.40 0.18 -0.26
N GLN A 124 16.97 -0.11 -1.42
CA GLN A 124 16.65 0.63 -2.65
C GLN A 124 15.18 0.44 -3.06
N ALA A 125 14.66 -0.78 -2.97
CA ALA A 125 13.24 -1.06 -3.24
C ALA A 125 12.30 -0.24 -2.36
N LEU A 126 12.61 -0.15 -1.05
CA LEU A 126 11.81 0.60 -0.09
C LEU A 126 11.97 2.12 -0.24
N GLU A 127 13.16 2.61 -0.58
CA GLU A 127 13.40 4.03 -0.87
C GLU A 127 12.61 4.47 -2.12
N ILE A 128 12.63 3.66 -3.18
CA ILE A 128 11.81 3.89 -4.37
C ILE A 128 10.32 3.92 -4.01
N THR A 129 9.88 2.96 -3.20
CA THR A 129 8.47 2.92 -2.73
C THR A 129 8.10 4.19 -1.95
N ASP A 130 8.94 4.65 -1.01
CA ASP A 130 8.70 5.87 -0.23
C ASP A 130 8.64 7.11 -1.15
N MET A 131 9.53 7.23 -2.13
CA MET A 131 9.52 8.32 -3.11
C MET A 131 8.23 8.33 -3.95
N LEU A 132 7.79 7.17 -4.43
CA LEU A 132 6.54 7.04 -5.21
C LEU A 132 5.32 7.44 -4.37
N VAL A 133 5.23 6.97 -3.13
CA VAL A 133 4.12 7.31 -2.22
C VAL A 133 4.14 8.82 -1.89
N ARG A 134 5.31 9.40 -1.59
CA ARG A 134 5.43 10.84 -1.28
C ARG A 134 5.09 11.76 -2.45
N SER A 135 5.23 11.26 -3.69
CA SER A 135 4.88 12.04 -4.88
C SER A 135 3.39 12.39 -4.95
N ASN A 136 2.53 11.62 -4.27
CA ASN A 136 1.07 11.66 -4.42
C ASN A 136 0.58 11.48 -5.87
N ALA A 137 1.42 10.95 -6.77
CA ALA A 137 1.12 10.74 -8.18
C ALA A 137 0.83 9.26 -8.52
N VAL A 138 1.00 8.36 -7.56
CA VAL A 138 0.81 6.90 -7.71
C VAL A 138 -0.33 6.44 -6.80
N ASP A 139 -1.30 5.75 -7.38
CA ASP A 139 -2.49 5.25 -6.72
C ASP A 139 -2.28 3.89 -6.04
N ILE A 140 -1.38 3.08 -6.59
CA ILE A 140 -0.96 1.79 -6.03
C ILE A 140 0.52 1.51 -6.29
N VAL A 141 1.22 1.02 -5.27
CA VAL A 141 2.56 0.45 -5.40
C VAL A 141 2.49 -1.00 -4.95
N VAL A 142 2.91 -1.91 -5.83
CA VAL A 142 3.06 -3.34 -5.53
C VAL A 142 4.55 -3.65 -5.38
N ILE A 143 4.93 -4.41 -4.35
CA ILE A 143 6.28 -4.93 -4.17
C ILE A 143 6.21 -6.45 -4.29
N ASP A 144 6.86 -7.01 -5.30
CA ASP A 144 6.94 -8.45 -5.54
C ASP A 144 8.42 -8.88 -5.55
N SER A 145 8.98 -9.40 -4.45
CA SER A 145 8.33 -9.73 -3.18
C SER A 145 9.20 -9.36 -1.98
N VAL A 146 8.59 -9.40 -0.78
CA VAL A 146 9.29 -9.13 0.49
C VAL A 146 10.44 -10.11 0.72
N ALA A 147 10.29 -11.37 0.30
CA ALA A 147 11.32 -12.38 0.45
C ALA A 147 12.58 -12.08 -0.39
N ALA A 148 12.43 -11.31 -1.46
CA ALA A 148 13.51 -10.86 -2.34
C ALA A 148 14.10 -9.49 -1.94
N LEU A 149 13.64 -8.88 -0.84
CA LEU A 149 14.21 -7.62 -0.32
C LEU A 149 15.51 -7.87 0.44
N THR A 150 16.51 -8.41 -0.24
CA THR A 150 17.81 -8.75 0.33
C THR A 150 18.57 -7.47 0.74
N PRO A 151 19.01 -7.35 2.01
CA PRO A 151 19.79 -6.21 2.45
C PRO A 151 21.08 -6.06 1.65
N LYS A 152 21.52 -4.81 1.45
CA LYS A 152 22.79 -4.53 0.77
C LYS A 152 23.98 -5.29 1.37
N ALA A 153 24.02 -5.38 2.69
CA ALA A 153 25.09 -6.07 3.42
C ALA A 153 25.13 -7.58 3.12
N GLU A 154 23.99 -8.21 2.82
CA GLU A 154 23.92 -9.63 2.46
C GLU A 154 24.34 -9.87 1.01
N ILE A 155 24.06 -8.93 0.11
CA ILE A 155 24.50 -8.97 -1.30
C ILE A 155 26.01 -8.76 -1.44
N GLU A 156 26.58 -7.84 -0.64
CA GLU A 156 28.01 -7.52 -0.65
C GLU A 156 28.84 -8.49 0.23
N GLY A 157 28.20 -9.24 1.12
CA GLY A 157 28.83 -10.25 1.98
C GLY A 157 29.10 -11.55 1.25
N GLU A 158 30.09 -12.32 1.72
CA GLU A 158 30.21 -13.72 1.30
C GLU A 158 29.02 -14.51 1.88
N MET A 159 28.24 -15.17 1.02
CA MET A 159 27.12 -16.01 1.48
C MET A 159 27.63 -17.09 2.45
N GLY A 160 27.39 -16.94 3.76
CA GLY A 160 27.73 -17.98 4.73
C GLY A 160 28.17 -17.57 6.15
N GLU A 161 27.96 -16.34 6.62
CA GLU A 161 27.95 -16.02 8.06
C GLU A 161 26.54 -15.82 8.61
#